data_AF-A0A430GUD3-F1
#
_entry.id   AF-A0A430GUD3-F1
#
_cell.length_a   1.000
_cell.length_b   1.000
_cell.length_c   1.000
_cell.angle_alpha   90.00
_cell.angle_beta   90.00
_cell.angle_gamma   90.00
#
_symmetry.space_group_name_H-M   'P 1'
#
loop_
_entity.id
_entity.type
_entity.pdbx_description
1 polymer ?
#
loop_
_entity_poly.entity_id
_entity_poly.type
_entity_poly.pdbx_seq_one_letter_code
_entity_poly.pdbx_strand_id
1 'polypeptide(L)'
;MATQSKSKIDKSGYALAKGKYQDEVELLDLEDVFDEYRKAHLQPLSETTIELQLLMANYGAPYYIAQRLKRKPQIVRKLNRLSVRLTQLQDIGGCRIIVQKNIDVDKLLEYLKRQVVKQQIFTIEKITDYRERGRDDTGYRALHVILKRSGFHLELQIRSRVQHYWSESIERTSVIYGHHLKEKEGDPQVIKYFKSLSDVFFEIEASRKPSIAHRIEVDRLREVCEKIISTSDRHKVFDSFVNEDIIKTLTEKETRNNGGGLNNWILVFDWNAGAFVSWDVVGRNSNEAVEAYIEYERQYSADAGYEVVLIGSSEIATVRQTHSHYFGIESYDNILESLDASIVGFSRKIDIDVGARQILACLHRRHFWGKKNISEDTLKNHFCKGVLTFESSMKTLIDKELVILAPQSASVSLNIRKKSEIEQYL
;
A
#
# COMPACT_ATOMS: atom_id res chain seq x y z
N MET A 1 -24.32 -8.15 -28.01
CA MET A 1 -22.99 -8.29 -28.66
C MET A 1 -22.61 -9.76 -28.64
N ALA A 2 -22.03 -10.28 -29.71
CA ALA A 2 -21.63 -11.68 -29.78
C ALA A 2 -20.51 -11.95 -28.75
N THR A 3 -20.73 -12.93 -27.87
CA THR A 3 -19.74 -13.35 -26.87
C THR A 3 -18.50 -13.87 -27.59
N GLN A 4 -17.36 -13.20 -27.42
CA GLN A 4 -16.09 -13.63 -28.01
C GLN A 4 -15.72 -15.03 -27.50
N SER A 5 -15.12 -15.85 -28.37
CA SER A 5 -14.70 -17.20 -27.96
C SER A 5 -13.53 -17.13 -26.96
N LYS A 6 -13.48 -18.05 -25.99
CA LYS A 6 -12.36 -18.13 -25.03
C LYS A 6 -10.99 -18.22 -25.72
N SER A 7 -10.93 -18.92 -26.85
CA SER A 7 -9.70 -19.03 -27.64
C SER A 7 -9.26 -17.68 -28.21
N LYS A 8 -10.20 -16.84 -28.70
CA LYS A 8 -9.87 -15.49 -29.20
C LYS A 8 -9.40 -14.57 -28.07
N ILE A 9 -10.05 -14.65 -26.90
CA ILE A 9 -9.65 -13.90 -25.69
C ILE A 9 -8.26 -14.32 -25.21
N ASP A 10 -7.98 -15.63 -25.15
CA ASP A 10 -6.66 -16.11 -24.75
C ASP A 10 -5.59 -15.73 -25.78
N LYS A 11 -5.92 -15.72 -27.08
CA LYS A 11 -5.04 -15.25 -28.15
C LYS A 11 -4.70 -13.76 -27.98
N SER A 12 -5.68 -12.91 -27.69
CA SER A 12 -5.40 -11.48 -27.49
C SER A 12 -4.51 -11.24 -26.28
N GLY A 13 -4.79 -11.87 -25.14
CA GLY A 13 -3.92 -11.79 -23.98
C GLY A 13 -2.48 -12.24 -24.25
N TYR A 14 -2.30 -13.33 -25.02
CA TYR A 14 -0.98 -13.81 -25.41
C TYR A 14 -0.24 -12.85 -26.35
N ALA A 15 -0.94 -12.33 -27.37
CA ALA A 15 -0.37 -11.41 -28.35
C ALA A 15 0.12 -10.11 -27.69
N LEU A 16 -0.71 -9.49 -26.84
CA LEU A 16 -0.35 -8.28 -26.11
C LEU A 16 0.77 -8.52 -25.08
N ALA A 17 0.79 -9.68 -24.42
CA ALA A 17 1.86 -10.03 -23.49
C ALA A 17 3.20 -10.28 -24.19
N LYS A 18 3.21 -11.06 -25.28
CA LYS A 18 4.44 -11.52 -25.93
C LYS A 18 4.87 -10.70 -27.14
N GLY A 19 4.10 -9.68 -27.53
CA GLY A 19 4.33 -8.92 -28.75
C GLY A 19 4.27 -9.81 -30.00
N LYS A 20 3.34 -10.78 -30.02
CA LYS A 20 3.24 -11.79 -31.09
C LYS A 20 1.95 -11.61 -31.88
N TYR A 21 2.07 -10.90 -33.00
CA TYR A 21 1.02 -10.61 -33.98
C TYR A 21 1.66 -10.49 -35.37
N GLN A 22 0.86 -10.66 -36.42
CA GLN A 22 1.29 -10.68 -37.82
C GLN A 22 1.52 -9.27 -38.38
N ASP A 23 0.59 -8.36 -38.08
CA ASP A 23 0.59 -6.98 -38.55
C ASP A 23 -0.17 -6.07 -37.57
N GLU A 24 -0.17 -4.76 -37.86
CA GLU A 24 -0.85 -3.75 -37.03
C GLU A 24 -2.36 -3.91 -37.01
N VAL A 25 -2.96 -4.46 -38.08
CA VAL A 25 -4.41 -4.69 -38.16
C VAL A 25 -4.82 -5.79 -37.19
N GLU A 26 -4.06 -6.90 -37.15
CA GLU A 26 -4.29 -7.97 -36.19
C GLU A 26 -4.07 -7.48 -34.75
N LEU A 27 -3.09 -6.61 -34.52
CA LEU A 27 -2.88 -6.02 -33.19
C LEU A 27 -4.11 -5.25 -32.72
N LEU A 28 -4.65 -4.35 -33.54
CA LEU A 28 -5.85 -3.56 -33.21
C LEU A 28 -7.06 -4.47 -32.93
N ASP A 29 -7.30 -5.47 -33.77
CA ASP A 29 -8.37 -6.44 -33.57
C ASP A 29 -8.24 -7.21 -32.24
N LEU A 30 -7.01 -7.57 -31.84
CA LEU A 30 -6.75 -8.26 -30.59
C LEU A 30 -6.85 -7.33 -29.39
N GLU A 31 -6.45 -6.07 -29.51
CA GLU A 31 -6.66 -5.04 -28.49
C GLU A 31 -8.15 -4.83 -28.21
N ASP A 32 -8.98 -4.74 -29.25
CA ASP A 32 -10.43 -4.59 -29.11
C ASP A 32 -11.04 -5.81 -28.40
N VAL A 33 -10.62 -7.03 -28.75
CA VAL A 33 -11.07 -8.25 -28.05
C VAL A 33 -10.65 -8.25 -26.58
N PHE A 34 -9.43 -7.81 -26.29
CA PHE A 34 -8.93 -7.68 -24.92
C PHE A 34 -9.75 -6.68 -24.11
N ASP A 35 -10.00 -5.51 -24.69
CA ASP A 35 -10.75 -4.44 -24.05
C ASP A 35 -12.21 -4.81 -23.82
N GLU A 36 -12.87 -5.46 -24.78
CA GLU A 36 -14.23 -5.99 -24.60
C GLU A 36 -14.30 -7.08 -23.52
N TYR A 37 -13.30 -7.95 -23.42
CA TYR A 37 -13.24 -8.93 -22.34
C TYR A 37 -13.05 -8.26 -20.97
N ARG A 38 -12.17 -7.26 -20.87
CA ARG A 38 -11.96 -6.47 -19.66
C ARG A 38 -13.23 -5.69 -19.27
N LYS A 39 -13.88 -5.06 -20.24
CA LYS A 39 -15.16 -4.32 -20.13
C LYS A 39 -16.26 -5.16 -19.50
N ALA A 40 -16.39 -6.41 -19.95
CA ALA A 40 -17.41 -7.34 -19.47
C ALA A 40 -17.35 -7.61 -17.96
N HIS A 41 -16.23 -7.31 -17.28
CA HIS A 41 -16.10 -7.46 -15.84
C HIS A 41 -16.66 -6.27 -15.03
N LEU A 42 -16.84 -5.09 -15.64
CA LEU A 42 -17.23 -3.89 -14.88
C LEU A 42 -18.65 -3.96 -14.33
N GLN A 43 -19.60 -4.46 -15.13
CA GLN A 43 -20.99 -4.62 -14.67
C GLN A 43 -21.10 -5.61 -13.50
N PRO A 44 -20.65 -6.88 -13.59
CA PRO A 44 -20.74 -7.81 -12.48
C PRO A 44 -19.94 -7.33 -11.26
N LEU A 45 -18.84 -6.60 -11.45
CA LEU A 45 -18.10 -5.94 -10.37
C LEU A 45 -18.95 -4.90 -9.65
N SER A 46 -19.58 -3.99 -10.40
CA SER A 46 -20.44 -2.92 -9.86
C SER A 46 -21.62 -3.46 -9.09
N GLU A 47 -22.31 -4.46 -9.64
CA GLU A 47 -23.43 -5.08 -8.96
C GLU A 47 -22.99 -5.85 -7.70
N THR A 48 -21.81 -6.48 -7.71
CA THR A 48 -21.25 -7.16 -6.52
C THR A 48 -20.87 -6.15 -5.44
N THR A 49 -20.28 -5.01 -5.81
CA THR A 49 -19.93 -3.96 -4.86
C THR A 49 -21.16 -3.37 -4.18
N ILE A 50 -22.23 -3.12 -4.95
CA ILE A 50 -23.51 -2.65 -4.41
C ILE A 50 -24.11 -3.70 -3.47
N GLU A 51 -24.10 -4.99 -3.85
CA GLU A 51 -24.63 -6.05 -2.97
C GLU A 51 -23.82 -6.16 -1.68
N LEU A 52 -22.48 -6.08 -1.76
CA LEU A 52 -21.63 -6.04 -0.57
C LEU A 52 -21.97 -4.85 0.33
N GLN A 53 -22.25 -3.66 -0.22
CA GLN A 53 -22.70 -2.50 0.55
C GLN A 53 -24.05 -2.75 1.24
N LEU A 54 -25.02 -3.33 0.52
CA LEU A 54 -26.34 -3.66 1.07
C LEU A 54 -26.22 -4.69 2.21
N LEU A 55 -25.40 -5.72 2.02
CA LEU A 55 -25.09 -6.70 3.04
C LEU A 55 -24.44 -6.05 4.26
N MET A 56 -23.55 -5.10 4.05
CA MET A 56 -22.81 -4.44 5.12
C MET A 56 -23.59 -3.33 5.82
N ALA A 57 -24.79 -2.95 5.33
CA ALA A 57 -25.63 -1.94 5.97
C ALA A 57 -25.92 -2.25 7.46
N ASN A 58 -26.05 -3.55 7.79
CA ASN A 58 -26.29 -4.03 9.15
C ASN A 58 -25.02 -4.60 9.84
N TYR A 59 -23.82 -4.35 9.32
CA TYR A 59 -22.58 -4.87 9.89
C TYR A 59 -22.24 -4.21 11.23
N GLY A 60 -22.66 -2.95 11.45
CA GLY A 60 -22.52 -2.25 12.72
C GLY A 60 -21.12 -1.74 13.04
N ALA A 61 -20.21 -1.68 12.05
CA ALA A 61 -18.87 -1.13 12.21
C ALA A 61 -18.45 -0.32 10.96
N PRO A 62 -17.62 0.72 11.12
CA PRO A 62 -17.18 1.57 10.01
C PRO A 62 -16.27 0.79 9.05
N TYR A 63 -16.45 1.04 7.77
CA TYR A 63 -15.64 0.46 6.69
C TYR A 63 -15.60 1.42 5.50
N TYR A 64 -14.59 1.23 4.64
CA TYR A 64 -14.54 1.84 3.32
C TYR A 64 -14.61 0.75 2.26
N ILE A 65 -15.37 0.98 1.18
CA ILE A 65 -15.46 0.06 0.06
C ILE A 65 -15.33 0.80 -1.28
N ALA A 66 -14.43 0.30 -2.12
CA ALA A 66 -14.29 0.77 -3.48
C ALA A 66 -13.98 -0.40 -4.41
N GLN A 67 -14.46 -0.30 -5.63
CA GLN A 67 -14.06 -1.21 -6.71
C GLN A 67 -13.00 -0.57 -7.59
N ARG A 68 -12.23 -1.42 -8.26
CA ARG A 68 -11.24 -1.02 -9.24
C ARG A 68 -11.25 -2.02 -10.38
N LEU A 69 -11.35 -1.52 -11.61
CA LEU A 69 -11.10 -2.32 -12.79
C LEU A 69 -9.59 -2.39 -13.03
N LYS A 70 -9.06 -3.59 -13.29
CA LYS A 70 -7.62 -3.76 -13.46
C LYS A 70 -7.16 -3.16 -14.80
N ARG A 71 -6.05 -2.42 -14.73
CA ARG A 71 -5.46 -1.73 -15.88
C ARG A 71 -4.88 -2.69 -16.91
N LYS A 72 -4.96 -2.36 -18.21
CA LYS A 72 -4.41 -3.16 -19.31
C LYS A 72 -2.90 -3.45 -19.10
N PRO A 73 -2.02 -2.46 -18.82
CA PRO A 73 -0.60 -2.73 -18.56
C PRO A 73 -0.34 -3.71 -17.41
N GLN A 74 -1.16 -3.65 -16.34
CA GLN A 74 -1.04 -4.54 -15.18
C GLN A 74 -1.47 -5.97 -15.49
N ILE A 75 -2.49 -6.15 -16.34
CA ILE A 75 -2.91 -7.46 -16.83
C ILE A 75 -1.81 -8.06 -17.72
N VAL A 76 -1.30 -7.28 -18.69
CA VAL A 76 -0.22 -7.68 -19.61
C VAL A 76 1.04 -8.08 -18.84
N ARG A 77 1.49 -7.28 -17.87
CA ARG A 77 2.61 -7.63 -16.98
C ARG A 77 2.37 -8.93 -16.22
N LYS A 78 1.16 -9.13 -15.69
CA LYS A 78 0.82 -10.37 -14.96
C LYS A 78 0.86 -11.60 -15.88
N LEU A 79 0.36 -11.49 -17.11
CA LEU A 79 0.45 -12.55 -18.13
C LEU A 79 1.89 -12.81 -18.57
N ASN A 80 2.77 -11.82 -18.51
CA ASN A 80 4.18 -12.00 -18.80
C ASN A 80 4.93 -12.74 -17.68
N ARG A 81 4.64 -12.39 -16.42
CA ARG A 81 5.26 -12.99 -15.24
C ARG A 81 4.70 -14.38 -14.92
N LEU A 82 3.42 -14.60 -15.16
CA LEU A 82 2.74 -15.86 -14.88
C LEU A 82 2.42 -16.58 -16.19
N SER A 83 2.74 -17.87 -16.29
CA SER A 83 2.40 -18.70 -17.46
C SER A 83 0.92 -19.11 -17.44
N VAL A 84 0.01 -18.13 -17.38
CA VAL A 84 -1.45 -18.32 -17.34
C VAL A 84 -2.12 -17.59 -18.50
N ARG A 85 -3.32 -18.04 -18.87
CA ARG A 85 -4.11 -17.43 -19.94
C ARG A 85 -4.99 -16.30 -19.42
N LEU A 86 -5.38 -15.37 -20.28
CA LEU A 86 -6.22 -14.23 -19.92
C LEU A 86 -7.54 -14.67 -19.26
N THR A 87 -8.20 -15.70 -19.80
CA THR A 87 -9.45 -16.24 -19.23
C THR A 87 -9.28 -16.94 -17.87
N GLN A 88 -8.04 -17.18 -17.42
CA GLN A 88 -7.74 -17.78 -16.12
C GLN A 88 -7.45 -16.74 -15.03
N LEU A 89 -7.32 -15.45 -15.39
CA LEU A 89 -7.14 -14.39 -14.40
C LEU A 89 -8.44 -14.15 -13.64
N GLN A 90 -8.34 -14.14 -12.30
CA GLN A 90 -9.49 -13.95 -11.39
C GLN A 90 -9.58 -12.55 -10.80
N ASP A 91 -8.59 -11.68 -11.09
CA ASP A 91 -8.44 -10.35 -10.50
C ASP A 91 -8.58 -9.23 -11.54
N ILE A 92 -9.38 -9.44 -12.60
CA ILE A 92 -9.69 -8.38 -13.58
C ILE A 92 -10.62 -7.33 -12.97
N GLY A 93 -11.67 -7.79 -12.27
CA GLY A 93 -12.51 -6.94 -11.43
C GLY A 93 -12.17 -7.15 -9.96
N GLY A 94 -11.80 -6.07 -9.27
CA GLY A 94 -11.41 -6.13 -7.87
C GLY A 94 -12.25 -5.20 -7.00
N CYS A 95 -12.63 -5.65 -5.81
CA CYS A 95 -13.23 -4.85 -4.76
C CYS A 95 -12.31 -4.82 -3.55
N ARG A 96 -12.24 -3.69 -2.85
CA ARG A 96 -11.42 -3.51 -1.65
C ARG A 96 -12.32 -3.04 -0.52
N ILE A 97 -12.28 -3.76 0.60
CA ILE A 97 -12.89 -3.33 1.86
C ILE A 97 -11.78 -3.05 2.87
N ILE A 98 -11.80 -1.85 3.45
CA ILE A 98 -10.89 -1.44 4.51
C ILE A 98 -11.68 -1.34 5.81
N VAL A 99 -11.26 -2.09 6.82
CA VAL A 99 -11.83 -2.08 8.17
C VAL A 99 -10.83 -1.49 9.17
N GLN A 100 -11.31 -1.15 10.37
CA GLN A 100 -10.49 -0.43 11.34
C GLN A 100 -9.28 -1.24 11.83
N LYS A 101 -9.48 -2.49 12.26
CA LYS A 101 -8.44 -3.33 12.88
C LYS A 101 -8.36 -4.70 12.22
N ASN A 102 -7.23 -5.40 12.41
CA ASN A 102 -7.05 -6.75 11.88
C ASN A 102 -8.13 -7.74 12.35
N ILE A 103 -8.57 -7.65 13.61
CA ILE A 103 -9.65 -8.51 14.14
C ILE A 103 -10.99 -8.30 13.40
N ASP A 104 -11.22 -7.11 12.85
CA ASP A 104 -12.46 -6.81 12.13
C ASP A 104 -12.45 -7.42 10.72
N VAL A 105 -11.28 -7.80 10.20
CA VAL A 105 -11.17 -8.58 8.95
C VAL A 105 -11.75 -9.98 9.16
N ASP A 106 -11.46 -10.62 10.30
CA ASP A 106 -12.00 -11.94 10.65
C ASP A 106 -13.52 -11.89 10.86
N LYS A 107 -13.98 -10.89 11.62
CA LYS A 107 -15.42 -10.67 11.84
C LYS A 107 -16.16 -10.44 10.52
N LEU A 108 -15.59 -9.66 9.61
CA LEU A 108 -16.18 -9.40 8.31
C LEU A 108 -16.21 -10.66 7.46
N LEU A 109 -15.15 -11.46 7.42
CA LEU A 109 -15.14 -12.73 6.68
C LEU A 109 -16.26 -13.66 7.17
N GLU A 110 -16.38 -13.84 8.49
CA GLU A 110 -17.41 -14.70 9.06
C GLU A 110 -18.83 -14.14 8.84
N TYR A 111 -18.98 -12.81 8.86
CA TYR A 111 -20.23 -12.16 8.48
C TYR A 111 -20.59 -12.44 7.02
N LEU A 112 -19.66 -12.23 6.09
CA LEU A 112 -19.87 -12.46 4.66
C LEU A 112 -20.22 -13.92 4.37
N LYS A 113 -19.50 -14.89 4.95
CA LYS A 113 -19.83 -16.32 4.80
C LYS A 113 -21.29 -16.61 5.15
N ARG A 114 -21.79 -16.05 6.26
CA ARG A 114 -23.19 -16.24 6.68
C ARG A 114 -24.19 -15.58 5.75
N GLN A 115 -23.91 -14.36 5.27
CA GLN A 115 -24.84 -13.62 4.43
C GLN A 115 -24.91 -14.16 3.00
N VAL A 116 -23.76 -14.52 2.43
CA VAL A 116 -23.66 -15.07 1.07
C VAL A 116 -24.49 -16.35 0.93
N VAL A 117 -24.43 -17.23 1.93
CA VAL A 117 -25.23 -18.47 1.96
C VAL A 117 -26.74 -18.19 1.97
N LYS A 118 -27.17 -17.10 2.61
CA LYS A 118 -28.60 -16.74 2.72
C LYS A 118 -29.17 -16.17 1.43
N GLN A 119 -28.40 -15.33 0.73
CA GLN A 119 -28.89 -14.61 -0.45
C GLN A 119 -28.67 -15.36 -1.77
N GLN A 120 -27.59 -16.14 -1.88
CA GLN A 120 -27.21 -16.88 -3.10
C GLN A 120 -27.06 -16.02 -4.37
N ILE A 121 -26.78 -14.72 -4.24
CA ILE A 121 -26.58 -13.79 -5.37
C ILE A 121 -25.20 -13.98 -6.03
N PHE A 122 -24.19 -14.31 -5.23
CA PHE A 122 -22.85 -14.69 -5.67
C PHE A 122 -22.29 -15.78 -4.74
N THR A 123 -21.21 -16.46 -5.14
CA THR A 123 -20.58 -17.51 -4.33
C THR A 123 -19.16 -17.12 -3.92
N ILE A 124 -18.70 -17.64 -2.78
CA ILE A 124 -17.28 -17.59 -2.38
C ILE A 124 -16.62 -18.87 -2.88
N GLU A 125 -15.71 -18.76 -3.85
CA GLU A 125 -15.04 -19.91 -4.47
C GLU A 125 -13.71 -20.24 -3.77
N LYS A 126 -12.98 -19.22 -3.32
CA LYS A 126 -11.66 -19.39 -2.70
C LYS A 126 -11.38 -18.31 -1.69
N ILE A 127 -10.76 -18.68 -0.58
CA ILE A 127 -10.24 -17.76 0.42
C ILE A 127 -8.74 -18.00 0.53
N THR A 128 -7.94 -16.93 0.59
CA THR A 128 -6.50 -17.00 0.80
C THR A 128 -6.10 -15.88 1.74
N ASP A 129 -5.57 -16.25 2.91
CA ASP A 129 -5.17 -15.30 3.92
C ASP A 129 -3.65 -15.10 3.90
N TYR A 130 -3.21 -13.89 3.55
CA TYR A 130 -1.81 -13.51 3.55
C TYR A 130 -1.41 -12.79 4.85
N ARG A 131 -2.31 -12.58 5.81
CA ARG A 131 -2.06 -11.72 6.97
C ARG A 131 -1.17 -12.34 8.03
N GLU A 132 -1.08 -13.66 8.13
CA GLU A 132 -0.25 -14.32 9.16
C GLU A 132 1.24 -14.27 8.81
N ARG A 133 1.61 -14.68 7.60
CA ARG A 133 3.01 -14.76 7.16
C ARG A 133 3.47 -13.55 6.34
N GLY A 134 2.53 -12.76 5.81
CA GLY A 134 2.81 -11.90 4.67
C GLY A 134 3.11 -12.72 3.42
N ARG A 135 3.19 -12.07 2.26
CA ARG A 135 3.87 -12.70 1.12
C ARG A 135 5.37 -12.73 1.40
N ASP A 136 5.99 -13.89 1.21
CA ASP A 136 7.39 -14.15 1.54
C ASP A 136 8.38 -13.18 0.88
N ASP A 137 7.98 -12.58 -0.23
CA ASP A 137 8.80 -11.71 -1.05
C ASP A 137 8.79 -10.25 -0.63
N THR A 138 7.61 -9.69 -0.40
CA THR A 138 7.41 -8.25 -0.27
C THR A 138 6.92 -7.87 1.12
N GLY A 139 6.33 -8.80 1.88
CA GLY A 139 5.64 -8.50 3.13
C GLY A 139 4.18 -8.11 2.96
N TYR A 140 3.60 -8.24 1.76
CA TYR A 140 2.18 -7.91 1.53
C TYR A 140 1.23 -8.72 2.41
N ARG A 141 0.28 -8.05 3.10
CA ARG A 141 -0.73 -8.66 3.98
C ARG A 141 -2.14 -8.18 3.61
N ALA A 142 -3.03 -9.13 3.38
CA ALA A 142 -4.48 -8.92 3.17
C ALA A 142 -5.19 -10.27 3.20
N LEU A 143 -6.50 -10.26 3.41
CA LEU A 143 -7.36 -11.42 3.15
C LEU A 143 -7.92 -11.31 1.72
N HIS A 144 -7.70 -12.32 0.89
CA HIS A 144 -8.23 -12.40 -0.48
C HIS A 144 -9.39 -13.38 -0.53
N VAL A 145 -10.51 -12.95 -1.10
CA VAL A 145 -11.71 -13.75 -1.28
C VAL A 145 -12.10 -13.70 -2.75
N ILE A 146 -12.04 -14.83 -3.44
CA ILE A 146 -12.50 -14.94 -4.83
C ILE A 146 -13.99 -15.19 -4.81
N LEU A 147 -14.73 -14.23 -5.35
CA LEU A 147 -16.18 -14.27 -5.53
C LEU A 147 -16.50 -14.70 -6.96
N LYS A 148 -17.64 -15.34 -7.16
CA LYS A 148 -18.17 -15.68 -8.48
C LYS A 148 -19.60 -15.20 -8.65
N ARG A 149 -19.83 -14.43 -9.71
CA ARG A 149 -21.13 -13.87 -10.08
C ARG A 149 -21.32 -13.96 -11.59
N SER A 150 -22.44 -14.52 -12.04
CA SER A 150 -22.81 -14.56 -13.47
C SER A 150 -21.70 -15.11 -14.40
N GLY A 151 -20.92 -16.08 -13.92
CA GLY A 151 -19.80 -16.67 -14.68
C GLY A 151 -18.47 -15.91 -14.62
N PHE A 152 -18.42 -14.75 -13.95
CA PHE A 152 -17.20 -13.96 -13.74
C PHE A 152 -16.60 -14.22 -12.35
N HIS A 153 -15.27 -14.23 -12.28
CA HIS A 153 -14.55 -14.22 -11.01
C HIS A 153 -14.15 -12.79 -10.66
N LEU A 154 -14.34 -12.42 -9.40
CA LEU A 154 -14.02 -11.11 -8.85
C LEU A 154 -13.19 -11.29 -7.59
N GLU A 155 -12.17 -10.46 -7.41
CA GLU A 155 -11.31 -10.53 -6.23
C GLU A 155 -11.76 -9.49 -5.19
N LEU A 156 -12.22 -9.94 -4.02
CA LEU A 156 -12.43 -9.10 -2.87
C LEU A 156 -11.18 -9.12 -1.96
N GLN A 157 -10.59 -7.96 -1.73
CA GLN A 157 -9.47 -7.76 -0.82
C GLN A 157 -9.98 -7.08 0.46
N ILE A 158 -9.84 -7.75 1.59
CA ILE A 158 -10.17 -7.19 2.91
C ILE A 158 -8.88 -6.87 3.65
N ARG A 159 -8.75 -5.63 4.12
CA ARG A 159 -7.56 -5.12 4.79
C ARG A 159 -7.94 -4.33 6.04
N SER A 160 -7.10 -4.37 7.07
CA SER A 160 -7.13 -3.35 8.10
C SER A 160 -6.58 -2.01 7.58
N ARG A 161 -6.76 -0.93 8.34
CA ARG A 161 -6.12 0.37 8.05
C ARG A 161 -4.61 0.28 7.95
N VAL A 162 -3.96 -0.51 8.81
CA VAL A 162 -2.50 -0.67 8.84
C VAL A 162 -2.01 -1.44 7.61
N GLN A 163 -2.69 -2.52 7.24
CA GLN A 163 -2.39 -3.32 6.04
C GLN A 163 -2.61 -2.51 4.75
N HIS A 164 -3.67 -1.70 4.72
CA HIS A 164 -3.96 -0.81 3.62
C HIS A 164 -2.89 0.28 3.51
N TYR A 165 -2.55 0.93 4.61
CA TYR A 165 -1.49 1.93 4.68
C TYR A 165 -0.16 1.38 4.14
N TRP A 166 0.29 0.21 4.63
CA TRP A 166 1.51 -0.45 4.11
C TRP A 166 1.44 -0.64 2.59
N SER A 167 0.28 -1.11 2.11
CA SER A 167 0.06 -1.38 0.69
C SER A 167 0.10 -0.14 -0.18
N GLU A 168 -0.28 1.03 0.33
CA GLU A 168 -0.21 2.30 -0.38
C GLU A 168 1.20 2.90 -0.30
N SER A 169 1.90 2.78 0.84
CA SER A 169 3.26 3.28 1.02
C SER A 169 4.27 2.65 0.06
N ILE A 170 4.20 1.33 -0.15
CA ILE A 170 5.07 0.65 -1.11
C ILE A 170 4.72 0.99 -2.58
N GLU A 171 3.44 1.27 -2.90
CA GLU A 171 3.05 1.74 -4.23
C GLU A 171 3.61 3.14 -4.48
N ARG A 172 3.44 4.06 -3.51
CA ARG A 172 4.02 5.40 -3.59
C ARG A 172 5.54 5.36 -3.74
N THR A 173 6.20 4.50 -2.97
CA THR A 173 7.66 4.35 -3.07
C THR A 173 8.07 3.76 -4.41
N SER A 174 7.25 2.87 -5.00
CA SER A 174 7.47 2.38 -6.37
C SER A 174 7.44 3.52 -7.40
N VAL A 175 6.62 4.57 -7.19
CA VAL A 175 6.58 5.79 -8.02
C VAL A 175 7.90 6.54 -7.92
N ILE A 176 8.30 6.88 -6.69
CA ILE A 176 9.47 7.73 -6.41
C ILE A 176 10.76 7.04 -6.83
N TYR A 177 10.82 5.73 -6.61
CA TYR A 177 11.99 4.92 -6.90
C TYR A 177 12.07 4.51 -8.38
N GLY A 178 10.95 4.56 -9.12
CA GLY A 178 10.90 4.16 -10.53
C GLY A 178 10.98 2.65 -10.75
N HIS A 179 10.59 1.84 -9.75
CA HIS A 179 10.62 0.39 -9.79
C HIS A 179 9.36 -0.21 -9.17
N HIS A 180 8.82 -1.27 -9.76
CA HIS A 180 7.66 -1.99 -9.21
C HIS A 180 8.05 -2.89 -8.02
N LEU A 181 8.19 -2.31 -6.84
CA LEU A 181 8.65 -3.01 -5.62
C LEU A 181 7.79 -4.24 -5.25
N LYS A 182 6.46 -4.17 -5.44
CA LYS A 182 5.55 -5.30 -5.21
C LYS A 182 5.77 -6.48 -6.17
N GLU A 183 6.44 -6.23 -7.29
CA GLU A 183 6.79 -7.23 -8.30
C GLU A 183 8.25 -7.69 -8.17
N LYS A 184 8.90 -7.32 -7.06
CA LYS A 184 10.33 -7.56 -6.75
C LYS A 184 11.30 -6.86 -7.70
N GLU A 185 10.88 -5.74 -8.30
CA GLU A 185 11.76 -4.88 -9.06
C GLU A 185 12.46 -3.89 -8.12
N GLY A 186 13.74 -3.57 -8.38
CA GLY A 186 14.53 -2.62 -7.59
C GLY A 186 15.50 -3.30 -6.61
N ASP A 187 16.15 -2.50 -5.77
CA ASP A 187 17.18 -2.98 -4.84
C ASP A 187 16.57 -3.90 -3.75
N PRO A 188 17.17 -5.09 -3.51
CA PRO A 188 16.72 -6.01 -2.48
C PRO A 188 16.63 -5.42 -1.07
N GLN A 189 17.41 -4.40 -0.73
CA GLN A 189 17.35 -3.72 0.57
C GLN A 189 16.07 -2.90 0.72
N VAL A 190 15.57 -2.28 -0.36
CA VAL A 190 14.29 -1.57 -0.37
C VAL A 190 13.13 -2.54 -0.18
N ILE A 191 13.17 -3.69 -0.85
CA ILE A 191 12.19 -4.76 -0.66
C ILE A 191 12.25 -5.31 0.77
N LYS A 192 13.46 -5.52 1.30
CA LYS A 192 13.67 -6.00 2.68
C LYS A 192 13.14 -5.02 3.72
N TYR A 193 13.31 -3.71 3.51
CA TYR A 193 12.71 -2.68 4.34
C TYR A 193 11.20 -2.84 4.43
N PHE A 194 10.51 -2.89 3.30
CA PHE A 194 9.05 -3.05 3.28
C PHE A 194 8.58 -4.36 3.92
N LYS A 195 9.33 -5.44 3.73
CA LYS A 195 9.05 -6.72 4.39
C LYS A 195 9.16 -6.60 5.92
N SER A 196 10.28 -6.06 6.41
CA SER A 196 10.51 -5.88 7.85
C SER A 196 9.49 -4.92 8.47
N LEU A 197 9.13 -3.86 7.74
CA LEU A 197 8.09 -2.91 8.12
C LEU A 197 6.72 -3.59 8.29
N SER A 198 6.35 -4.48 7.36
CA SER A 198 5.12 -5.27 7.45
C SER A 198 5.11 -6.19 8.67
N ASP A 199 6.24 -6.80 9.00
CA ASP A 199 6.35 -7.68 10.16
C ASP A 199 6.21 -6.89 11.48
N VAL A 200 6.75 -5.66 11.54
CA VAL A 200 6.52 -4.75 12.67
C VAL A 200 5.04 -4.40 12.81
N PHE A 201 4.33 -4.13 11.72
CA PHE A 201 2.89 -3.86 11.78
C PHE A 201 2.10 -5.06 12.25
N PHE A 202 2.45 -6.25 11.77
CA PHE A 202 1.79 -7.47 12.19
C PHE A 202 1.87 -7.67 13.71
N GLU A 203 3.03 -7.40 14.32
CA GLU A 203 3.19 -7.44 15.78
C GLU A 203 2.29 -6.40 16.49
N ILE A 204 2.25 -5.16 15.97
CA ILE A 204 1.41 -4.08 16.52
C ILE A 204 -0.08 -4.42 16.41
N GLU A 205 -0.53 -4.92 15.25
CA GLU A 205 -1.91 -5.32 15.01
C GLU A 205 -2.34 -6.47 15.92
N ALA A 206 -1.40 -7.34 16.28
CA ALA A 206 -1.62 -8.41 17.25
C ALA A 206 -1.48 -7.94 18.72
N SER A 207 -1.41 -6.64 18.97
CA SER A 207 -1.21 -6.03 20.29
C SER A 207 0.05 -6.51 21.02
N ARG A 208 1.06 -6.95 20.26
CA ARG A 208 2.40 -7.29 20.77
C ARG A 208 3.34 -6.11 20.56
N LYS A 209 4.41 -6.06 21.36
CA LYS A 209 5.47 -5.07 21.17
C LYS A 209 6.56 -5.66 20.26
N PRO A 210 6.82 -5.06 19.09
CA PRO A 210 7.98 -5.43 18.29
C PRO A 210 9.27 -5.36 19.13
N SER A 211 10.17 -6.31 18.95
CA SER A 211 11.44 -6.31 19.69
C SER A 211 12.24 -5.03 19.38
N ILE A 212 13.01 -4.55 20.35
CA ILE A 212 13.86 -3.36 20.18
C ILE A 212 14.82 -3.55 18.99
N ALA A 213 15.38 -4.76 18.85
CA ALA A 213 16.27 -5.09 17.73
C ALA A 213 15.56 -4.99 16.38
N HIS A 214 14.30 -5.41 16.28
CA HIS A 214 13.53 -5.35 15.03
C HIS A 214 13.22 -3.90 14.64
N ARG A 215 12.86 -3.04 15.62
CA ARG A 215 12.64 -1.61 15.37
C ARG A 215 13.90 -0.91 14.87
N ILE A 216 15.04 -1.16 15.53
CA ILE A 216 16.35 -0.63 15.12
C ILE A 216 16.72 -1.09 13.70
N GLU A 217 16.45 -2.36 13.34
CA GLU A 217 16.72 -2.85 11.99
C GLU A 217 15.85 -2.15 10.94
N VAL A 218 14.56 -1.91 11.22
CA VAL A 218 13.69 -1.14 10.33
C VAL A 218 14.19 0.28 10.15
N ASP A 219 14.59 0.96 11.23
CA ASP A 219 15.14 2.32 11.14
C ASP A 219 16.45 2.36 10.34
N ARG A 220 17.34 1.39 10.56
CA ARG A 220 18.59 1.26 9.79
C ARG A 220 18.30 1.03 8.31
N LEU A 221 17.38 0.11 8.00
CA LEU A 221 16.99 -0.17 6.62
C LEU A 221 16.37 1.06 5.98
N ARG A 222 15.59 1.86 6.71
CA ARG A 222 15.02 3.13 6.26
C ARG A 222 16.10 4.09 5.74
N GLU A 223 17.12 4.37 6.55
CA GLU A 223 18.22 5.27 6.16
C GLU A 223 18.97 4.78 4.91
N VAL A 224 19.16 3.47 4.78
CA VAL A 224 19.80 2.88 3.60
C VAL A 224 18.90 2.97 2.38
N CYS A 225 17.60 2.73 2.54
CA CYS A 225 16.62 2.86 1.45
C CYS A 225 16.51 4.29 0.95
N GLU A 226 16.48 5.29 1.84
CA GLU A 226 16.47 6.70 1.47
C GLU A 226 17.71 7.06 0.62
N LYS A 227 18.90 6.55 0.98
CA LYS A 227 20.12 6.72 0.18
C LYS A 227 20.05 6.02 -1.18
N ILE A 228 19.57 4.77 -1.22
CA ILE A 228 19.42 4.02 -2.48
C ILE A 228 18.44 4.72 -3.42
N ILE A 229 17.29 5.14 -2.88
CA ILE A 229 16.25 5.79 -3.65
C ILE A 229 16.75 7.13 -4.18
N SER A 230 17.38 7.96 -3.35
CA SER A 230 17.88 9.29 -3.75
C SER A 230 19.05 9.26 -4.75
N THR A 231 19.81 8.17 -4.78
CA THR A 231 20.94 7.99 -5.72
C THR A 231 20.56 7.22 -6.98
N SER A 232 19.31 6.77 -7.09
CA SER A 232 18.80 6.05 -8.26
C SER A 232 18.78 6.96 -9.50
N ASP A 233 19.19 6.44 -10.65
CA ASP A 233 19.07 7.10 -11.95
C ASP A 233 17.61 7.30 -12.37
N ARG A 234 16.71 6.47 -11.83
CA ARG A 234 15.26 6.58 -11.97
C ARG A 234 14.60 7.31 -10.82
N HIS A 235 15.38 7.88 -9.90
CA HIS A 235 14.83 8.68 -8.82
C HIS A 235 14.07 9.86 -9.40
N LYS A 236 12.81 9.99 -9.00
CA LYS A 236 12.01 11.15 -9.34
C LYS A 236 11.70 11.90 -8.05
N VAL A 237 12.27 13.09 -7.94
CA VAL A 237 11.87 14.07 -6.92
C VAL A 237 10.61 14.73 -7.43
N PHE A 238 9.53 14.56 -6.68
CA PHE A 238 8.27 15.24 -6.98
C PHE A 238 7.96 16.18 -5.84
N ASP A 239 7.18 17.22 -6.11
CA ASP A 239 6.50 18.00 -5.09
C ASP A 239 5.01 17.62 -5.12
N SER A 240 4.65 16.38 -4.75
CA SER A 240 3.26 15.98 -4.45
C SER A 240 2.70 16.78 -3.28
N PHE A 241 2.12 17.93 -3.57
CA PHE A 241 1.15 18.54 -2.69
C PHE A 241 -0.20 17.84 -2.88
N VAL A 242 -0.94 17.65 -1.78
CA VAL A 242 -2.36 17.30 -1.88
C VAL A 242 -3.04 18.50 -2.53
N ASN A 243 -3.51 18.33 -3.77
CA ASN A 243 -4.28 19.38 -4.42
C ASN A 243 -5.72 19.35 -3.86
N GLU A 244 -5.94 19.99 -2.71
CA GLU A 244 -7.25 20.04 -2.04
C GLU A 244 -8.31 20.73 -2.92
N ASP A 245 -7.93 21.59 -3.87
CA ASP A 245 -8.88 22.19 -4.84
C ASP A 245 -9.48 21.13 -5.77
N ILE A 246 -8.70 20.11 -6.15
CA ILE A 246 -9.20 18.98 -6.94
C ILE A 246 -10.19 18.15 -6.12
N ILE A 247 -9.90 17.89 -4.84
CA ILE A 247 -10.81 17.17 -3.94
C ILE A 247 -12.14 17.91 -3.80
N LYS A 248 -12.06 19.23 -3.61
CA LYS A 248 -13.25 20.08 -3.54
C LYS A 248 -14.06 20.00 -4.82
N THR A 249 -13.42 20.08 -5.98
CA THR A 249 -14.08 20.00 -7.29
C THR A 249 -14.73 18.63 -7.52
N LEU A 250 -14.07 17.54 -7.13
CA LEU A 250 -14.63 16.18 -7.19
C LEU A 250 -15.89 16.05 -6.33
N THR A 251 -15.84 16.59 -5.10
CA THR A 251 -16.96 16.58 -4.15
C THR A 251 -18.14 17.42 -4.65
N GLU A 252 -17.87 18.59 -5.25
CA GLU A 252 -18.89 19.43 -5.87
C GLU A 252 -19.57 18.73 -7.06
N LYS A 253 -18.81 18.05 -7.93
CA LYS A 253 -19.37 17.33 -9.08
C LYS A 253 -20.17 16.09 -8.64
N GLU A 254 -19.73 15.38 -7.59
CA GLU A 254 -20.52 14.31 -6.96
C GLU A 254 -21.87 14.81 -6.45
N THR A 255 -21.86 15.91 -5.70
CA THR A 255 -23.08 16.51 -5.13
C THR A 255 -24.08 16.93 -6.21
N ARG A 256 -23.58 17.46 -7.34
CA ARG A 256 -24.44 17.85 -8.49
C ARG A 256 -25.01 16.67 -9.25
N ASN A 257 -24.33 15.52 -9.24
CA ASN A 257 -24.75 14.34 -10.00
C ASN A 257 -25.92 13.57 -9.37
N ASN A 258 -26.39 13.95 -8.17
CA ASN A 258 -27.71 13.70 -7.52
C ASN A 258 -28.40 12.32 -7.62
N GLY A 259 -27.78 11.30 -8.22
CA GLY A 259 -28.28 9.95 -8.30
C GLY A 259 -27.58 9.13 -7.24
N GLY A 260 -28.21 8.89 -6.09
CA GLY A 260 -27.65 8.00 -5.06
C GLY A 260 -27.20 6.66 -5.64
N GLY A 261 -26.06 6.13 -5.20
CA GLY A 261 -25.46 4.86 -5.64
C GLY A 261 -24.03 4.98 -6.17
N LEU A 262 -23.48 3.88 -6.70
CA LEU A 262 -22.09 3.76 -7.12
C LEU A 262 -21.77 4.67 -8.33
N ASN A 263 -20.74 5.50 -8.23
CA ASN A 263 -20.19 6.32 -9.31
C ASN A 263 -18.86 5.74 -9.78
N ASN A 264 -18.55 5.90 -11.07
CA ASN A 264 -17.26 5.51 -11.64
C ASN A 264 -16.41 6.75 -11.89
N TRP A 265 -15.17 6.71 -11.44
CA TRP A 265 -14.20 7.79 -11.51
C TRP A 265 -13.01 7.33 -12.35
N ILE A 266 -12.67 8.11 -13.37
CA ILE A 266 -11.43 7.97 -14.10
C ILE A 266 -10.44 8.94 -13.47
N LEU A 267 -9.30 8.44 -13.00
CA LEU A 267 -8.21 9.26 -12.47
C LEU A 267 -6.99 9.11 -13.38
N VAL A 268 -6.35 10.23 -13.73
CA VAL A 268 -5.12 10.28 -14.53
C VAL A 268 -4.00 10.83 -13.67
N PHE A 269 -2.96 10.02 -13.49
CA PHE A 269 -1.77 10.36 -12.73
C PHE A 269 -0.54 10.35 -13.63
N ASP A 270 0.32 11.35 -13.51
CA ASP A 270 1.59 11.44 -14.24
C ASP A 270 2.74 11.02 -13.33
N TRP A 271 3.38 9.90 -13.65
CA TRP A 271 4.54 9.38 -12.93
C TRP A 271 5.82 10.14 -13.22
N ASN A 272 5.86 11.05 -14.18
CA ASN A 272 7.01 11.93 -14.42
C ASN A 272 6.92 13.23 -13.63
N ALA A 273 5.69 13.68 -13.32
CA ALA A 273 5.45 14.82 -12.44
C ALA A 273 5.13 14.41 -10.98
N GLY A 274 4.80 13.13 -10.74
CA GLY A 274 4.34 12.65 -9.44
C GLY A 274 3.05 13.33 -9.02
N ALA A 275 2.25 13.73 -10.00
CA ALA A 275 1.13 14.62 -9.83
C ALA A 275 -0.11 14.03 -10.47
N PHE A 276 -1.23 14.35 -9.82
CA PHE A 276 -2.53 14.12 -10.40
C PHE A 276 -2.80 15.15 -11.50
N VAL A 277 -3.17 14.69 -12.69
CA VAL A 277 -3.28 15.55 -13.88
C VAL A 277 -4.73 15.83 -14.24
N SER A 278 -5.57 14.80 -14.22
CA SER A 278 -6.94 14.91 -14.70
C SER A 278 -7.83 13.87 -14.06
N TRP A 279 -9.13 14.11 -14.16
CA TRP A 279 -10.15 13.17 -13.74
C TRP A 279 -11.45 13.38 -14.48
N ASP A 280 -12.25 12.32 -14.48
CA ASP A 280 -13.62 12.39 -14.93
C ASP A 280 -14.54 11.53 -14.08
N VAL A 281 -15.82 11.88 -14.10
CA VAL A 281 -16.89 11.05 -13.54
C VAL A 281 -17.70 10.51 -14.70
N VAL A 282 -17.74 9.20 -14.82
CA VAL A 282 -18.49 8.49 -15.85
C VAL A 282 -19.69 7.81 -15.23
N GLY A 283 -20.77 7.74 -16.00
CA GLY A 283 -22.04 7.18 -15.55
C GLY A 283 -21.95 5.72 -15.11
N ARG A 284 -23.09 5.20 -14.65
CA ARG A 284 -23.23 3.79 -14.25
C ARG A 284 -23.25 2.81 -15.41
N ASN A 285 -23.52 3.31 -16.61
CA ASN A 285 -23.50 2.49 -17.80
C ASN A 285 -22.08 1.94 -18.00
N SER A 286 -21.94 0.62 -17.87
CA SER A 286 -20.65 -0.06 -18.00
C SER A 286 -20.03 0.14 -19.37
N ASN A 287 -20.84 0.32 -20.41
CA ASN A 287 -20.32 0.53 -21.76
C ASN A 287 -19.69 1.92 -21.90
N GLU A 288 -20.44 2.97 -21.56
CA GLU A 288 -19.96 4.36 -21.61
C GLU A 288 -18.74 4.56 -20.71
N ALA A 289 -18.76 4.01 -19.49
CA ALA A 289 -17.65 4.14 -18.55
C ALA A 289 -16.35 3.49 -19.06
N VAL A 290 -16.44 2.33 -19.72
CA VAL A 290 -15.26 1.65 -20.25
C VAL A 290 -14.80 2.27 -21.56
N GLU A 291 -15.71 2.73 -22.42
CA GLU A 291 -15.36 3.45 -23.64
C GLU A 291 -14.58 4.73 -23.33
N ALA A 292 -15.08 5.53 -22.37
CA ALA A 292 -14.33 6.67 -21.86
C ALA A 292 -12.98 6.23 -21.27
N TYR A 293 -12.95 5.18 -20.44
CA TYR A 293 -11.71 4.69 -19.84
C TYR A 293 -10.66 4.25 -20.87
N ILE A 294 -11.07 3.60 -21.97
CA ILE A 294 -10.19 3.23 -23.09
C ILE A 294 -9.65 4.48 -23.79
N GLU A 295 -10.49 5.49 -24.02
CA GLU A 295 -10.06 6.75 -24.65
C GLU A 295 -9.02 7.48 -23.78
N TYR A 296 -9.23 7.54 -22.47
CA TYR A 296 -8.22 8.08 -21.55
C TYR A 296 -6.93 7.24 -21.58
N GLU A 297 -7.00 5.90 -21.62
CA GLU A 297 -5.80 5.05 -21.75
C GLU A 297 -5.05 5.24 -23.07
N ARG A 298 -5.75 5.60 -24.16
CA ARG A 298 -5.14 5.95 -25.45
C ARG A 298 -4.47 7.32 -25.40
N GLN A 299 -5.14 8.31 -24.81
CA GLN A 299 -4.62 9.68 -24.67
C GLN A 299 -3.43 9.75 -23.70
N TYR A 300 -3.47 8.98 -22.62
CA TYR A 300 -2.49 8.97 -21.53
C TYR A 300 -1.83 7.60 -21.43
N SER A 301 -0.83 7.36 -22.29
CA SER A 301 -0.19 6.05 -22.38
C SER A 301 0.74 5.76 -21.18
N ALA A 302 0.80 4.48 -20.81
CA ALA A 302 1.72 4.02 -19.76
C ALA A 302 3.19 4.19 -20.15
N ASP A 303 3.52 4.09 -21.44
CA ASP A 303 4.87 4.27 -21.96
C ASP A 303 5.35 5.73 -21.86
N ALA A 304 4.41 6.69 -21.93
CA ALA A 304 4.68 8.10 -21.65
C ALA A 304 4.74 8.42 -20.15
N GLY A 305 4.58 7.42 -19.27
CA GLY A 305 4.62 7.59 -17.81
C GLY A 305 3.29 7.98 -17.18
N TYR A 306 2.16 7.84 -17.88
CA TYR A 306 0.84 8.07 -17.29
C TYR A 306 0.22 6.80 -16.70
N GLU A 307 -0.64 7.00 -15.70
CA GLU A 307 -1.50 5.96 -15.15
C GLU A 307 -2.93 6.43 -15.14
N VAL A 308 -3.74 5.74 -15.93
CA VAL A 308 -5.19 5.89 -15.93
C VAL A 308 -5.80 4.76 -15.10
N VAL A 309 -6.72 5.12 -14.22
CA VAL A 309 -7.41 4.18 -13.34
C VAL A 309 -8.91 4.45 -13.33
N LEU A 310 -9.70 3.38 -13.43
CA LEU A 310 -11.13 3.39 -13.20
C LEU A 310 -11.46 2.84 -11.80
N ILE A 311 -11.99 3.71 -10.92
CA ILE A 311 -12.41 3.37 -9.55
C ILE A 311 -13.91 3.61 -9.41
N GLY A 312 -14.62 2.65 -8.83
CA GLY A 312 -16.03 2.85 -8.47
C GLY A 312 -16.21 3.01 -6.97
N SER A 313 -16.96 4.02 -6.54
CA SER A 313 -17.36 4.17 -5.14
C SER A 313 -18.66 4.99 -5.03
N SER A 314 -19.36 4.85 -3.91
CA SER A 314 -20.58 5.62 -3.63
C SER A 314 -20.28 7.03 -3.13
N GLU A 315 -19.05 7.26 -2.64
CA GLU A 315 -18.61 8.55 -2.10
C GLU A 315 -17.15 8.82 -2.52
N ILE A 316 -16.84 10.03 -2.99
CA ILE A 316 -15.46 10.40 -3.35
C ILE A 316 -14.52 10.34 -2.15
N ALA A 317 -15.01 10.63 -0.95
CA ALA A 317 -14.23 10.50 0.28
C ALA A 317 -13.67 9.09 0.45
N THR A 318 -14.42 8.07 0.01
CA THR A 318 -13.98 6.67 0.04
C THR A 318 -12.89 6.40 -1.01
N VAL A 319 -12.92 7.04 -2.17
CA VAL A 319 -11.84 6.96 -3.16
C VAL A 319 -10.52 7.50 -2.57
N ARG A 320 -10.57 8.65 -1.88
CA ARG A 320 -9.41 9.23 -1.18
C ARG A 320 -8.84 8.28 -0.12
N GLN A 321 -9.69 7.58 0.64
CA GLN A 321 -9.23 6.64 1.66
C GLN A 321 -8.68 5.34 1.07
N THR A 322 -9.28 4.85 -0.02
CA THR A 322 -8.92 3.55 -0.62
C THR A 322 -7.77 3.61 -1.61
N HIS A 323 -7.47 4.79 -2.18
CA HIS A 323 -6.47 4.99 -3.22
C HIS A 323 -5.69 6.31 -2.99
N SER A 324 -5.26 6.54 -1.75
CA SER A 324 -4.64 7.80 -1.32
C SER A 324 -3.34 8.14 -2.06
N HIS A 325 -2.62 7.13 -2.58
CA HIS A 325 -1.37 7.38 -3.32
C HIS A 325 -1.53 8.25 -4.57
N TYR A 326 -2.73 8.38 -5.15
CA TYR A 326 -2.98 9.29 -6.29
C TYR A 326 -3.23 10.74 -5.89
N PHE A 327 -3.49 11.03 -4.62
CA PHE A 327 -3.91 12.35 -4.15
C PHE A 327 -2.82 13.12 -3.39
N GLY A 328 -1.57 12.66 -3.43
CA GLY A 328 -0.46 13.26 -2.68
C GLY A 328 -0.55 13.01 -1.16
N ILE A 329 0.53 13.33 -0.43
CA ILE A 329 0.57 13.32 1.04
C ILE A 329 1.32 14.58 1.49
N GLU A 330 0.90 15.19 2.60
CA GLU A 330 1.56 16.32 3.25
C GLU A 330 3.07 16.06 3.46
N SER A 331 3.89 16.96 2.89
CA SER A 331 5.35 17.11 2.99
C SER A 331 6.24 15.92 2.58
N TYR A 332 7.27 16.25 1.79
CA TYR A 332 8.29 15.36 1.26
C TYR A 332 9.39 15.00 2.24
N ASP A 333 9.42 15.66 3.40
CA ASP A 333 10.58 15.61 4.28
C ASP A 333 10.83 14.20 4.83
N ASN A 334 9.86 13.28 4.69
CA ASN A 334 9.99 11.90 5.14
C ASN A 334 9.35 10.90 4.17
N ILE A 335 10.07 10.53 3.12
CA ILE A 335 9.67 9.55 2.05
C ILE A 335 9.06 8.26 2.62
N LEU A 336 9.50 7.86 3.81
CA LEU A 336 9.09 6.63 4.51
C LEU A 336 8.32 6.89 5.81
N GLU A 337 8.08 8.14 6.22
CA GLU A 337 7.23 8.40 7.40
C GLU A 337 5.77 8.53 7.01
N SER A 338 4.97 7.60 7.52
CA SER A 338 3.63 7.92 8.05
C SER A 338 3.07 6.77 8.90
N LEU A 339 3.94 6.08 9.63
CA LEU A 339 3.52 5.17 10.71
C LEU A 339 3.73 5.76 12.08
N ASP A 340 4.73 6.64 12.16
CA ASP A 340 5.23 7.15 13.40
C ASP A 340 4.27 8.16 14.03
N ALA A 341 3.43 8.82 13.24
CA ALA A 341 2.63 9.93 13.74
C ALA A 341 1.27 9.53 14.35
N SER A 342 0.63 8.43 13.95
CA SER A 342 -0.81 8.24 14.23
C SER A 342 -1.26 6.90 14.82
N ILE A 343 -0.48 5.82 14.69
CA ILE A 343 -0.95 4.47 15.12
C ILE A 343 -0.27 4.00 16.40
N VAL A 344 0.92 4.53 16.69
CA VAL A 344 1.70 4.29 17.90
C VAL A 344 2.36 5.64 18.21
N GLY A 345 2.48 6.04 19.48
CA GLY A 345 3.11 7.30 19.91
C GLY A 345 4.62 7.39 19.59
N PHE A 346 4.97 7.30 18.31
CA PHE A 346 6.28 7.52 17.74
C PHE A 346 6.48 8.98 17.36
N SER A 347 5.40 9.79 17.27
CA SER A 347 5.41 11.22 16.89
C SER A 347 6.27 12.14 17.76
N ARG A 348 6.93 11.61 18.79
CA ARG A 348 7.89 12.36 19.61
C ARG A 348 9.36 12.07 19.30
N LYS A 349 9.74 11.22 18.33
CA LYS A 349 11.07 10.56 18.38
C LYS A 349 11.91 10.57 17.11
N ILE A 350 11.86 11.63 16.33
CA ILE A 350 12.80 11.85 15.21
C ILE A 350 14.02 12.68 15.68
N ASP A 351 14.08 13.02 16.96
CA ASP A 351 15.10 13.91 17.50
C ASP A 351 16.43 13.22 17.87
N ILE A 352 16.52 11.89 17.75
CA ILE A 352 17.75 11.10 17.96
C ILE A 352 17.98 10.09 16.83
N ASP A 353 19.24 9.91 16.44
CA ASP A 353 19.65 9.02 15.35
C ASP A 353 19.61 7.51 15.73
N VAL A 354 19.80 6.62 14.75
CA VAL A 354 19.81 5.16 14.96
C VAL A 354 20.90 4.73 15.95
N GLY A 355 22.06 5.38 15.91
CA GLY A 355 23.15 5.09 16.83
C GLY A 355 22.79 5.41 18.29
N ALA A 356 22.07 6.50 18.52
CA ALA A 356 21.58 6.92 19.84
C ALA A 356 20.55 5.91 20.37
N ARG A 357 19.61 5.46 19.53
CA ARG A 357 18.68 4.38 19.90
C ARG A 357 19.40 3.07 20.23
N GLN A 358 20.44 2.71 19.47
CA GLN A 358 21.27 1.52 19.74
C GLN A 358 21.99 1.60 21.09
N ILE A 359 22.54 2.76 21.43
CA ILE A 359 23.20 3.02 22.73
C ILE A 359 22.18 2.90 23.87
N LEU A 360 21.02 3.57 23.76
CA LEU A 360 19.95 3.47 24.77
C LEU A 360 19.50 2.03 24.94
N ALA A 361 19.29 1.29 23.85
CA ALA A 361 18.85 -0.10 23.88
C ALA A 361 19.87 -1.00 24.57
N CYS A 362 21.15 -0.76 24.35
CA CYS A 362 22.24 -1.48 24.99
C CYS A 362 22.27 -1.23 26.51
N LEU A 363 22.23 0.04 26.91
CA LEU A 363 22.23 0.44 28.32
C LEU A 363 20.99 -0.08 29.05
N HIS A 364 19.83 -0.01 28.41
CA HIS A 364 18.56 -0.48 28.95
C HIS A 364 18.56 -2.00 29.17
N ARG A 365 18.97 -2.77 28.15
CA ARG A 365 19.02 -4.24 28.20
C ARG A 365 19.98 -4.75 29.28
N ARG A 366 21.06 -4.01 29.55
CA ARG A 366 22.06 -4.34 30.59
C ARG A 366 21.74 -3.71 31.95
N HIS A 367 20.62 -3.00 32.05
CA HIS A 367 20.14 -2.32 33.25
C HIS A 367 21.13 -1.30 33.84
N PHE A 368 21.81 -0.52 33.00
CA PHE A 368 22.66 0.58 33.45
C PHE A 368 21.81 1.84 33.72
N TRP A 369 21.40 2.02 34.97
CA TRP A 369 20.54 3.12 35.43
C TRP A 369 21.13 3.82 36.64
N GLY A 370 21.19 5.16 36.61
CA GLY A 370 21.65 6.00 37.73
C GLY A 370 23.01 5.56 38.29
N LYS A 371 23.02 5.00 39.50
CA LYS A 371 24.25 4.55 40.18
C LYS A 371 24.94 3.37 39.50
N LYS A 372 24.20 2.54 38.77
CA LYS A 372 24.77 1.44 37.98
C LYS A 372 25.19 1.98 36.61
N ASN A 373 26.49 2.23 36.45
CA ASN A 373 27.08 2.86 35.28
C ASN A 373 28.14 1.95 34.63
N ILE A 374 28.64 2.39 33.47
CA ILE A 374 29.69 1.73 32.69
C ILE A 374 30.62 2.80 32.13
N SER A 375 31.92 2.51 31.96
CA SER A 375 32.80 3.45 31.25
C SER A 375 32.40 3.60 29.79
N GLU A 376 32.49 4.83 29.27
CA GLU A 376 32.19 5.15 27.88
C GLU A 376 33.04 4.33 26.90
N ASP A 377 34.33 4.15 27.20
CA ASP A 377 35.24 3.30 26.42
C ASP A 377 34.77 1.84 26.35
N THR A 378 34.29 1.28 27.47
CA THR A 378 33.79 -0.09 27.47
C THR A 378 32.52 -0.19 26.65
N LEU A 379 31.64 0.79 26.78
CA LEU A 379 30.39 0.86 26.02
C LEU A 379 30.69 0.93 24.51
N LYS A 380 31.57 1.83 24.07
CA LYS A 380 31.98 2.01 22.68
C LYS A 380 32.66 0.78 22.10
N ASN A 381 33.71 0.30 22.76
CA ASN A 381 34.62 -0.70 22.17
C ASN A 381 34.11 -2.14 22.31
N HIS A 382 33.27 -2.44 23.31
CA HIS A 382 32.79 -3.80 23.57
C HIS A 382 31.29 -3.98 23.31
N PHE A 383 30.45 -3.06 23.76
CA PHE A 383 28.99 -3.28 23.72
C PHE A 383 28.27 -2.59 22.55
N CYS A 384 28.84 -1.52 22.01
CA CYS A 384 28.30 -0.73 20.90
C CYS A 384 29.29 -0.63 19.73
N LYS A 385 30.17 -1.63 19.56
CA LYS A 385 31.24 -1.65 18.53
C LYS A 385 30.75 -1.44 17.09
N GLY A 386 29.48 -1.76 16.80
CA GLY A 386 28.86 -1.58 15.49
C GLY A 386 28.19 -0.23 15.26
N VAL A 387 28.19 0.67 16.24
CA VAL A 387 27.57 2.00 16.15
C VAL A 387 28.57 2.98 15.52
N LEU A 388 28.44 3.23 14.21
CA LEU A 388 29.38 4.10 13.47
C LEU A 388 29.34 5.56 13.94
N THR A 389 28.17 6.03 14.39
CA THR A 389 27.94 7.40 14.86
C THR A 389 28.11 7.56 16.38
N PHE A 390 28.80 6.63 17.06
CA PHE A 390 28.80 6.54 18.52
C PHE A 390 29.02 7.87 19.24
N GLU A 391 30.05 8.63 18.83
CA GLU A 391 30.40 9.91 19.44
C GLU A 391 29.29 10.98 19.30
N SER A 392 28.77 11.16 18.08
CA SER A 392 27.70 12.14 17.82
C SER A 392 26.39 11.70 18.47
N SER A 393 26.08 10.41 18.42
CA SER A 393 24.90 9.81 19.07
C SER A 393 24.95 9.96 20.59
N MET A 394 26.10 9.69 21.21
CA MET A 394 26.30 9.81 22.67
C MET A 394 26.13 11.26 23.11
N LYS A 395 26.73 12.21 22.37
CA LYS A 395 26.57 13.64 22.63
C LYS A 395 25.10 14.05 22.61
N THR A 396 24.34 13.66 21.59
CA THR A 396 22.90 13.92 21.49
C THR A 396 22.11 13.36 22.68
N LEU A 397 22.46 12.16 23.15
CA LEU A 397 21.80 11.54 24.32
C LEU A 397 22.09 12.28 25.63
N ILE A 398 23.30 12.82 25.79
CA ILE A 398 23.71 13.61 26.94
C ILE A 398 23.03 14.99 26.89
N ASP A 399 23.03 15.66 25.74
CA ASP A 399 22.40 16.98 25.54
C ASP A 399 20.89 16.92 25.81
N LYS A 400 20.24 15.79 25.50
CA LYS A 400 18.84 15.52 25.82
C LYS A 400 18.60 14.99 27.24
N GLU A 401 19.65 14.85 28.04
CA GLU A 401 19.64 14.29 29.40
C GLU A 401 19.08 12.85 29.47
N LEU A 402 19.06 12.09 28.36
CA LEU A 402 18.63 10.69 28.35
C LEU A 402 19.71 9.78 28.94
N VAL A 403 20.97 10.17 28.77
CA VAL A 403 22.15 9.55 29.38
C VAL A 403 22.83 10.57 30.30
N ILE A 404 23.24 10.13 31.49
CA ILE A 404 24.04 10.92 32.43
C ILE A 404 25.49 10.50 32.29
N LEU A 405 26.38 11.46 32.02
CA LEU A 405 27.82 11.30 32.07
C LEU A 405 28.35 11.77 33.43
N ALA A 406 29.07 10.91 34.14
CA ALA A 406 29.80 11.26 35.36
C ALA A 406 31.19 11.79 34.98
N PRO A 407 31.47 13.10 35.12
CA PRO A 407 32.68 13.72 34.57
C PRO A 407 33.98 13.18 35.18
N GLN A 408 33.93 12.73 36.43
CA GLN A 408 35.11 12.26 37.18
C GLN A 408 35.57 10.85 36.78
N SER A 409 34.67 10.03 36.24
CA SER A 409 34.92 8.61 35.96
C SER A 409 34.69 8.22 34.50
N ALA A 410 34.35 9.19 33.63
CA ALA A 410 33.92 8.97 32.25
C ALA A 410 32.90 7.81 32.13
N SER A 411 32.02 7.70 33.13
CA SER A 411 31.04 6.62 33.21
C SER A 411 29.65 7.14 32.88
N VAL A 412 28.90 6.32 32.16
CA VAL A 412 27.58 6.64 31.63
C VAL A 412 26.51 5.72 32.19
N SER A 413 25.32 6.27 32.41
CA SER A 413 24.12 5.51 32.78
C SER A 413 22.85 6.19 32.27
N LEU A 414 21.77 5.42 32.16
CA LEU A 414 20.47 5.97 31.80
C LEU A 414 19.92 6.87 32.91
N ASN A 415 19.31 7.98 32.52
CA ASN A 415 18.70 8.92 33.45
C ASN A 415 17.38 8.37 34.00
N ILE A 416 17.38 7.98 35.28
CA ILE A 416 16.21 7.42 35.98
C ILE A 416 15.00 8.39 35.92
N ARG A 417 15.24 9.70 35.96
CA ARG A 417 14.16 10.71 35.93
C ARG A 417 13.43 10.73 34.59
N LYS A 418 14.11 10.33 33.51
CA LYS A 418 13.57 10.24 32.15
C LYS A 418 13.21 8.82 31.75
N LYS A 419 13.01 7.90 32.71
CA LYS A 419 12.73 6.48 32.41
C LYS A 419 11.55 6.29 31.44
N SER A 420 10.42 6.95 31.67
CA SER A 420 9.25 6.86 30.78
C SER A 420 9.57 7.38 29.38
N GLU A 421 10.34 8.46 29.27
CA GLU A 421 10.77 9.03 27.99
C GLU A 421 11.74 8.10 27.24
N ILE A 422 12.73 7.55 27.94
CA ILE A 422 13.71 6.58 27.41
C ILE A 422 12.99 5.31 26.93
N GLU A 423 12.07 4.76 27.71
CA GLU A 423 11.29 3.57 27.34
C GLU A 423 10.41 3.80 26.11
N GLN A 424 10.05 5.05 25.82
CA GLN A 424 9.33 5.36 24.61
C GLN A 424 10.29 5.30 23.38
N TYR A 425 11.57 5.67 23.49
CA TYR A 425 12.57 5.54 22.38
C TYR A 425 12.95 4.10 22.06
N LEU A 426 12.70 3.19 22.99
CA LEU A 426 13.09 1.79 22.93
C LEU A 426 12.00 0.91 22.37
#